data_AF-A0A800N6Y6-F1
#
_entry.id   AF-A0A800N6Y6-F1
#
_cell.length_a   1.000
_cell.length_b   1.000
_cell.length_c   1.000
_cell.angle_alpha   90.00
_cell.angle_beta   90.00
_cell.angle_gamma   90.00
#
_symmetry.space_group_name_H-M   'P 1'
#
loop_
_entity.id
_entity.type
_entity.pdbx_description
1 polymer ?
#
loop_
_entity_poly.entity_id
_entity_poly.type
_entity_poly.pdbx_seq_one_letter_code
_entity_poly.pdbx_strand_id
1 'polypeptide(L)' 'TAPFGLEGGQPGQCGDNFIERINGQTEQLSNSDQADMEIGDVFVITTPGGGGFGKT' A
#
# COMPACT_ATOMS: atom_id res chain seq x y z
N THR A 1 -2.93 9.24 -4.60
CA THR A 1 -4.35 9.37 -5.00
C THR A 1 -4.87 7.99 -5.35
N ALA A 2 -6.14 7.70 -5.03
CA ALA A 2 -6.75 6.40 -5.32
C ALA A 2 -7.10 6.25 -6.81
N PRO A 3 -6.98 5.05 -7.40
CA PRO A 3 -7.49 4.78 -8.75
C PRO A 3 -8.99 4.99 -8.83
N PHE A 4 -9.47 5.75 -9.82
CA PHE A 4 -10.89 6.11 -9.93
C PHE A 4 -11.74 4.97 -10.48
N GLY A 5 -12.99 4.88 -10.02
CA GLY A 5 -13.99 4.00 -10.60
C GLY A 5 -14.70 4.62 -11.81
N LEU A 6 -15.41 3.79 -12.57
CA LEU A 6 -16.13 4.18 -13.79
C LEU A 6 -17.60 3.74 -13.74
N GLU A 7 -18.48 4.48 -14.44
CA GLU A 7 -19.92 4.15 -14.57
C GLU A 7 -20.63 3.89 -13.22
N GLY A 8 -20.24 4.62 -12.17
CA GLY A 8 -20.79 4.46 -10.82
C GLY A 8 -20.04 3.48 -9.91
N GLY A 9 -18.93 2.90 -10.39
CA GLY A 9 -18.02 2.07 -9.60
C GLY A 9 -17.22 2.88 -8.58
N GLN A 10 -16.85 2.24 -7.47
CA GLN A 10 -16.10 2.86 -6.38
C GLN A 10 -14.59 2.96 -6.70
N PRO A 11 -13.87 3.91 -6.08
CA PRO A 11 -12.40 3.97 -6.18
C PRO A 11 -11.72 2.70 -5.68
N GLY A 12 -10.56 2.40 -6.25
CA GLY A 12 -9.70 1.31 -5.81
C GLY A 12 -8.99 1.64 -4.49
N GLN A 13 -8.56 0.60 -3.77
CA GLN A 13 -7.75 0.78 -2.57
C GLN A 13 -6.37 1.35 -2.93
N CYS A 14 -5.90 2.32 -2.14
CA CYS A 14 -4.52 2.79 -2.25
C CYS A 14 -3.53 1.68 -1.89
N GLY A 15 -2.37 1.69 -2.53
CA GLY A 15 -1.21 0.93 -2.07
C GLY A 15 -0.60 1.57 -0.83
N ASP A 16 0.28 0.81 -0.19
CA ASP A 16 0.96 1.15 1.05
C ASP A 16 2.32 0.44 1.12
N ASN A 17 3.28 1.03 1.83
CA ASN A 17 4.63 0.53 1.97
C ASN A 17 5.05 0.52 3.44
N PHE A 18 5.53 -0.60 3.94
CA PHE A 18 5.99 -0.72 5.32
C PHE A 18 7.09 -1.76 5.46
N ILE A 19 7.80 -1.68 6.59
CA ILE A 19 8.78 -2.68 6.98
C ILE A 19 8.20 -3.50 8.13
N GLU A 20 8.16 -4.81 7.96
CA GLU A 20 8.02 -5.74 9.07
C GLU A 20 9.41 -5.95 9.68
N ARG A 21 9.62 -5.36 10.85
CA ARG A 21 10.87 -5.45 11.58
C ARG A 21 11.04 -6.86 12.15
N ILE A 22 12.27 -7.36 12.24
CA ILE A 22 12.57 -8.69 12.78
C ILE A 22 12.07 -8.90 14.22
N ASN A 23 11.89 -7.80 14.97
CA ASN A 23 11.33 -7.81 16.32
C ASN A 23 9.78 -7.91 16.36
N GLY A 24 9.13 -8.02 15.21
CA GLY A 24 7.68 -8.14 15.05
C GLY A 24 6.92 -6.81 14.98
N GLN A 25 7.60 -5.66 14.99
CA GLN A 25 6.95 -4.37 14.79
C GLN A 25 6.75 -4.05 13.31
N THR A 26 5.76 -3.20 13.03
CA THR A 26 5.56 -2.63 11.69
C THR A 26 5.96 -1.17 11.70
N GLU A 27 6.85 -0.79 10.79
CA GLU A 27 7.21 0.60 10.53
C GLU A 27 6.58 1.06 9.22
N GLN A 28 5.66 2.02 9.32
CA GLN A 28 4.98 2.58 8.16
C GLN A 28 5.84 3.62 7.45
N LEU A 29 5.91 3.54 6.11
CA LEU A 29 6.67 4.47 5.30
C LEU A 29 5.75 5.46 4.57
N SER A 30 6.26 6.68 4.40
CA SER A 30 5.61 7.71 3.60
C SER A 30 5.73 7.42 2.10
N ASN A 31 4.99 8.15 1.26
CA ASN A 31 5.09 8.05 -0.22
C ASN A 31 6.51 8.24 -0.77
N SER A 32 7.31 9.05 -0.08
CA SER A 32 8.73 9.27 -0.36
C SER A 32 9.45 9.22 0.96
N ASP A 33 10.15 8.13 1.22
CA ASP A 33 10.77 7.86 2.51
C ASP A 33 12.08 7.09 2.34
N GLN A 34 12.86 7.04 3.42
CA GLN A 34 14.08 6.25 3.50
C GLN A 34 14.17 5.62 4.89
N ALA A 35 14.52 4.34 4.93
CA ALA A 35 14.76 3.61 6.17
C ALA A 35 15.98 2.69 6.02
N ASP A 36 16.75 2.56 7.09
CA ASP A 36 17.80 1.55 7.19
C ASP A 36 17.18 0.18 7.52
N MET A 37 17.65 -0.86 6.83
CA MET A 37 17.15 -2.23 6.97
C MET A 37 18.14 -3.08 7.76
N GLU A 38 17.62 -3.91 8.66
CA GLU A 38 18.41 -4.92 9.36
C GLU A 38 18.24 -6.31 8.74
N ILE A 39 19.18 -7.22 9.04
CA ILE A 39 19.07 -8.62 8.59
C ILE A 39 17.83 -9.25 9.22
N GLY A 40 16.93 -9.73 8.37
CA GLY A 40 15.68 -10.37 8.77
C GLY A 40 14.46 -9.46 8.70
N ASP A 41 14.65 -8.15 8.48
CA ASP A 41 13.54 -7.25 8.15
C ASP A 41 12.95 -7.61 6.77
N VAL A 42 11.65 -7.36 6.61
CA VAL A 42 10.93 -7.57 5.35
C VAL A 42 10.33 -6.25 4.88
N PHE A 43 10.71 -5.82 3.69
CA PHE A 43 10.07 -4.68 3.05
C PHE A 43 8.84 -5.14 2.26
N VAL A 44 7.67 -4.64 2.64
CA VAL A 44 6.38 -4.98 2.02
C VAL A 44 5.91 -3.81 1.17
N ILE A 45 5.61 -4.11 -0.09
CA ILE A 45 5.02 -3.19 -1.05
C ILE A 45 3.65 -3.72 -1.44
N THR A 46 2.60 -2.99 -1.09
CA THR A 46 1.25 -3.31 -1.54
C THR A 46 0.90 -2.44 -2.74
N THR A 47 0.67 -3.08 -3.88
CA THR A 47 0.31 -2.37 -5.11
C THR A 47 -1.15 -1.89 -5.04
N PRO A 48 -1.47 -0.64 -5.43
CA PRO A 48 -2.85 -0.15 -5.44
C PRO A 48 -3.79 -1.05 -6.24
N GLY A 49 -5.02 -1.18 -5.78
CA GLY A 49 -6.09 -1.89 -6.49
C GLY A 49 -6.71 -1.01 -7.58
N GLY A 50 -7.23 -1.64 -8.64
CA GLY A 50 -7.98 -0.94 -9.69
C GLY A 50 -9.33 -0.41 -9.19
N GLY A 51 -9.82 0.69 -9.78
CA GLY A 51 -11.17 1.18 -9.53
C GLY A 51 -12.23 0.25 -10.12
N GLY A 52 -13.38 0.17 -9.46
CA GLY A 52 -14.50 -0.67 -9.90
C GLY A 52 -15.24 -0.08 -11.11
N PHE A 53 -16.07 -0.92 -11.74
CA PHE A 53 -16.95 -0.53 -12.84
C PHE A 53 -18.41 -0.86 -12.53
N GLY A 54 -19.32 0.07 -12.83
CA GLY A 54 -20.77 -0.12 -12.65
C GLY A 54 -21.25 0.09 -11.22
N LYS A 55 -22.58 0.17 -11.04
CA LYS A 55 -23.22 0.10 -9.72
C LYS A 55 -23.50 -1.36 -9.39
N THR A 56 -22.87 -1.88 -8.34
CA THR A 56 -23.34 -3.09 -7.65
C THR A 56 -24.66 -2.85 -6.95
#